data_AF-X6N6L9-F1
#
_entry.id   AF-X6N6L9-F1
#
_cell.length_a   1.000
_cell.length_b   1.000
_cell.length_c   1.000
_cell.angle_alpha   90.00
_cell.angle_beta   90.00
_cell.angle_gamma   90.00
#
_symmetry.space_group_name_H-M   'P 1'
#
loop_
_entity.id
_entity.type
_entity.pdbx_description
1 polymer ?
#
loop_
_entity_poly.entity_id
_entity_poly.type
_entity_poly.pdbx_seq_one_letter_code
_entity_poly.pdbx_strand_id
1 'polypeptide(L)'
;MTLFSSNNQKVSVTFVSSSNTVEITYFGSSDVWYGIGFGHTTMANTYAIIIQATDSNPIFEQLLGNHDPGETLPSTITVVSNIVVDNIRKVVITRNMTIDDSRYYSFSFDQTRIPVIFAFGVNPQLNQHLDNDAQSGTLNMNGTSTENSSGGSDKLSIVEMTMILLGVGVLMAAIVLIWGYMNGVKHRGNVSKRDHLKGEKGQSLLKDEH
;
A
#
# COMPACT_ATOMS: atom_id res chain seq x y z
N MET A 1 -9.12 -13.38 -7.76
CA MET A 1 -10.04 -14.31 -7.08
C MET A 1 -10.77 -13.59 -5.95
N THR A 2 -12.06 -13.86 -5.76
CA THR A 2 -12.78 -13.48 -4.53
C THR A 2 -12.47 -14.48 -3.45
N LEU A 3 -12.09 -13.98 -2.28
CA LEU A 3 -11.71 -14.78 -1.11
C LEU A 3 -12.93 -14.95 -0.20
N PHE A 4 -13.46 -13.84 0.30
CA PHE A 4 -14.70 -13.79 1.06
C PHE A 4 -15.61 -12.71 0.50
N SER A 5 -16.72 -13.12 -0.10
CA SER A 5 -17.73 -12.19 -0.63
C SER A 5 -18.33 -11.31 0.48
N SER A 6 -18.50 -11.86 1.69
CA SER A 6 -19.07 -11.15 2.86
C SER A 6 -18.25 -9.93 3.28
N ASN A 7 -16.94 -9.94 3.05
CA ASN A 7 -16.02 -8.87 3.42
C ASN A 7 -15.42 -8.15 2.21
N ASN A 8 -16.00 -8.38 1.02
CA ASN A 8 -15.48 -7.88 -0.26
C ASN A 8 -13.97 -8.15 -0.46
N GLN A 9 -13.49 -9.26 0.09
CA GLN A 9 -12.07 -9.60 0.08
C GLN A 9 -11.68 -10.25 -1.24
N LYS A 10 -10.63 -9.72 -1.87
CA LYS A 10 -10.14 -10.16 -3.17
C LYS A 10 -8.62 -10.13 -3.19
N VAL A 11 -8.05 -11.03 -3.96
CA VAL A 11 -6.62 -11.03 -4.30
C VAL A 11 -6.44 -11.24 -5.79
N SER A 12 -5.45 -10.58 -6.37
CA SER A 12 -4.92 -10.88 -7.69
C SER A 12 -3.40 -11.04 -7.61
N VAL A 13 -2.88 -11.95 -8.43
CA VAL A 13 -1.45 -12.22 -8.59
C VAL A 13 -1.13 -12.02 -10.06
N THR A 14 -0.12 -11.21 -10.34
CA THR A 14 0.35 -10.90 -11.69
C THR A 14 1.84 -11.21 -11.76
N PHE A 15 2.27 -11.94 -12.79
CA PHE A 15 3.68 -12.16 -13.05
C PHE A 15 4.23 -11.07 -13.96
N VAL A 16 5.35 -10.48 -13.59
CA VAL A 16 5.99 -9.37 -14.31
C VAL A 16 7.31 -9.87 -14.90
N SER A 17 7.26 -10.30 -16.17
CA SER A 17 8.39 -10.91 -16.89
C SER A 17 9.60 -10.00 -17.02
N SER A 18 9.39 -8.70 -17.20
CA SER A 18 10.46 -7.72 -17.37
C SER A 18 11.36 -7.55 -16.15
N SER A 19 10.87 -7.88 -14.95
CA SER A 19 11.59 -7.74 -13.69
C SER A 19 11.75 -9.05 -12.92
N ASN A 20 11.24 -10.18 -13.44
CA ASN A 20 11.21 -11.47 -12.75
C ASN A 20 10.57 -11.36 -11.34
N THR A 21 9.49 -10.58 -11.25
CA THR A 21 8.77 -10.36 -9.99
C THR A 21 7.32 -10.83 -10.09
N VAL A 22 6.72 -11.01 -8.92
CA VAL A 22 5.30 -11.18 -8.76
C VAL A 22 4.73 -9.93 -8.09
N GLU A 23 3.65 -9.40 -8.64
CA GLU A 23 2.83 -8.38 -8.00
C GLU A 23 1.60 -9.04 -7.40
N ILE A 24 1.32 -8.74 -6.13
CA ILE A 24 0.16 -9.24 -5.41
C ILE A 24 -0.66 -8.02 -4.99
N THR A 25 -1.90 -7.95 -5.46
CA THR A 25 -2.85 -6.92 -5.06
C THR A 25 -3.91 -7.52 -4.17
N TYR A 26 -4.02 -6.99 -2.96
CA TYR A 26 -5.08 -7.29 -2.01
C TYR A 26 -6.10 -6.15 -1.96
N PHE A 27 -7.36 -6.52 -1.76
CA PHE A 27 -8.47 -5.61 -1.53
C PHE A 27 -9.40 -6.17 -0.47
N GLY A 28 -9.79 -5.38 0.54
CA GLY A 28 -10.69 -5.83 1.60
C GLY A 28 -10.88 -4.78 2.70
N SER A 29 -11.61 -5.13 3.76
CA SER A 29 -11.81 -4.25 4.93
C SER A 29 -10.46 -3.84 5.56
N SER A 30 -10.34 -2.57 5.98
CA SER A 30 -9.15 -2.07 6.68
C SER A 30 -9.01 -2.54 8.11
N ASP A 31 -10.10 -3.00 8.73
CA ASP A 31 -10.21 -3.22 10.18
C ASP A 31 -9.92 -4.67 10.60
N VAL A 32 -9.54 -5.51 9.64
CA VAL A 32 -9.19 -6.91 9.84
C VAL A 32 -7.78 -7.18 9.33
N TRP A 33 -7.09 -8.14 9.94
CA TRP A 33 -5.92 -8.72 9.30
C TRP A 33 -6.36 -9.77 8.29
N TYR A 34 -5.52 -9.99 7.30
CA TYR A 34 -5.72 -10.98 6.25
C TYR A 34 -4.45 -11.78 6.05
N GLY A 35 -4.58 -13.10 5.92
CA GLY A 35 -3.49 -14.00 5.59
C GLY A 35 -3.78 -14.77 4.31
N ILE A 36 -2.78 -14.87 3.43
CA ILE A 36 -2.82 -15.75 2.26
C ILE A 36 -1.61 -16.67 2.24
N GLY A 37 -1.86 -17.97 2.28
CA GLY A 37 -0.86 -19.01 2.11
C GLY A 37 -0.85 -19.53 0.68
N PHE A 38 0.34 -19.77 0.12
CA PHE A 38 0.52 -20.19 -1.27
C PHE A 38 1.11 -21.60 -1.37
N GLY A 39 0.69 -22.35 -2.39
CA GLY A 39 1.29 -23.64 -2.75
C GLY A 39 0.68 -24.86 -2.04
N HIS A 40 -0.15 -24.66 -1.03
CA HIS A 40 -0.77 -25.73 -0.25
C HIS A 40 -2.26 -25.46 0.02
N THR A 41 -2.95 -26.50 0.49
CA THR A 41 -4.36 -26.45 0.93
C THR A 41 -4.51 -26.64 2.44
N THR A 42 -3.42 -26.65 3.20
CA THR A 42 -3.36 -26.80 4.66
C THR A 42 -2.37 -25.80 5.26
N MET A 43 -2.44 -25.52 6.57
CA MET A 43 -1.54 -24.57 7.22
C MET A 43 -0.08 -25.08 7.32
N ALA A 44 0.11 -26.37 7.60
CA ALA A 44 1.42 -26.91 7.89
C ALA A 44 2.41 -26.70 6.72
N ASN A 45 3.56 -26.07 7.01
CA ASN A 45 4.63 -25.78 6.07
C ASN A 45 4.20 -24.90 4.88
N THR A 46 3.29 -23.96 5.12
CA THR A 46 2.76 -23.09 4.07
C THR A 46 3.32 -21.69 4.20
N TYR A 47 4.03 -21.23 3.17
CA TYR A 47 4.44 -19.85 3.04
C TYR A 47 3.21 -18.95 2.93
N ALA A 48 3.12 -17.93 3.78
CA ALA A 48 2.02 -17.00 3.82
C ALA A 48 2.47 -15.55 3.91
N ILE A 49 1.65 -14.67 3.35
CA ILE A 49 1.75 -13.22 3.49
C ILE A 49 0.61 -12.77 4.38
N ILE A 50 0.95 -12.03 5.42
CA ILE A 50 0.02 -11.44 6.37
C ILE A 50 -0.06 -9.94 6.13
N ILE A 51 -1.27 -9.39 6.09
CA ILE A 51 -1.56 -7.96 5.99
C ILE A 51 -2.38 -7.59 7.22
N GLN A 52 -1.82 -6.89 8.21
CA GLN A 52 -2.61 -6.52 9.40
C GLN A 52 -3.49 -5.28 9.21
N ALA A 53 -4.46 -5.14 10.12
CA ALA A 53 -5.44 -4.07 10.18
C ALA A 53 -4.88 -2.67 10.44
N THR A 54 -3.60 -2.52 10.82
CA THR A 54 -3.01 -1.21 11.14
C THR A 54 -2.19 -0.63 9.99
N ASP A 55 -2.00 0.67 10.02
CA ASP A 55 -1.35 1.54 9.04
C ASP A 55 0.11 1.87 9.40
N SER A 56 0.57 1.47 10.59
CA SER A 56 1.98 1.61 11.03
C SER A 56 2.95 0.55 10.44
N ASN A 57 2.59 -0.07 9.32
CA ASN A 57 3.24 -1.17 8.57
C ASN A 57 3.33 -2.55 9.24
N PRO A 58 2.40 -3.44 8.90
CA PRO A 58 2.42 -4.81 9.41
C PRO A 58 2.17 -5.86 8.30
N ILE A 59 2.80 -5.66 7.13
CA ILE A 59 2.84 -6.69 6.08
C ILE A 59 4.10 -7.52 6.31
N PHE A 60 3.95 -8.81 6.54
CA PHE A 60 5.07 -9.71 6.81
C PHE A 60 4.82 -11.11 6.27
N GLU A 61 5.90 -11.87 6.20
CA GLU A 61 5.92 -13.24 5.68
C GLU A 61 6.01 -14.24 6.84
N GLN A 62 5.27 -15.33 6.73
CA GLN A 62 5.29 -16.44 7.68
C GLN A 62 5.53 -17.75 6.94
N LEU A 63 6.23 -18.69 7.57
CA LEU A 63 6.08 -20.11 7.30
C LEU A 63 5.13 -20.69 8.35
N LEU A 64 3.89 -21.00 7.95
CA LEU A 64 2.85 -21.46 8.87
C LEU A 64 3.14 -22.87 9.42
N GLY A 65 2.80 -23.08 10.69
CA GLY A 65 2.85 -24.37 11.35
C GLY A 65 1.53 -25.14 11.25
N ASN A 66 1.48 -26.33 11.84
CA ASN A 66 0.24 -27.12 11.88
C ASN A 66 -0.69 -26.57 12.98
N HIS A 67 -1.76 -25.85 12.58
CA HIS A 67 -2.62 -25.11 13.52
C HIS A 67 -1.83 -24.15 14.43
N ASP A 68 -0.75 -23.59 13.89
CA ASP A 68 0.19 -22.74 14.60
C ASP A 68 0.59 -21.58 13.66
N PRO A 69 0.75 -20.35 14.16
CA PRO A 69 1.16 -19.21 13.34
C PRO A 69 2.50 -19.46 12.64
N GLY A 70 3.37 -20.29 13.20
CA GLY A 70 4.65 -20.68 12.62
C GLY A 70 5.74 -19.61 12.76
N GLU A 71 6.69 -19.62 11.84
CA GLU A 71 7.89 -18.79 11.89
C GLU A 71 7.72 -17.50 11.09
N THR A 72 8.06 -16.35 11.68
CA THR A 72 8.21 -15.09 10.93
C THR A 72 9.46 -15.12 10.07
N LEU A 73 9.28 -14.93 8.77
CA LEU A 73 10.36 -14.93 7.81
C LEU A 73 10.93 -13.51 7.61
N PRO A 74 12.23 -13.38 7.29
CA PRO A 74 12.78 -12.12 6.81
C PRO A 74 11.99 -11.56 5.63
N SER A 75 11.74 -10.24 5.60
CA SER A 75 10.93 -9.68 4.53
C SER A 75 11.69 -9.67 3.20
N THR A 76 11.04 -10.19 2.16
CA THR A 76 11.44 -10.13 0.74
C THR A 76 10.50 -9.25 -0.08
N ILE A 77 9.47 -8.71 0.58
CA ILE A 77 8.39 -7.93 -0.02
C ILE A 77 8.74 -6.45 -0.04
N THR A 78 8.47 -5.81 -1.18
CA THR A 78 8.40 -4.35 -1.29
C THR A 78 6.93 -3.93 -1.37
N VAL A 79 6.52 -3.03 -0.48
CA VAL A 79 5.17 -2.43 -0.52
C VAL A 79 5.17 -1.30 -1.56
N VAL A 80 4.42 -1.48 -2.64
CA VAL A 80 4.29 -0.50 -3.73
C VAL A 80 3.23 0.54 -3.39
N SER A 81 2.09 0.11 -2.84
CA SER A 81 1.06 1.02 -2.32
C SER A 81 0.26 0.37 -1.20
N ASN A 82 -0.21 1.20 -0.26
CA ASN A 82 -1.14 0.81 0.79
C ASN A 82 -2.06 2.01 1.04
N ILE A 83 -3.29 1.93 0.56
CA ILE A 83 -4.28 3.01 0.66
C ILE A 83 -5.53 2.49 1.36
N VAL A 84 -6.12 3.34 2.21
CA VAL A 84 -7.41 3.09 2.84
C VAL A 84 -8.35 4.22 2.44
N VAL A 85 -9.48 3.86 1.84
CA VAL A 85 -10.55 4.79 1.45
C VAL A 85 -11.87 4.14 1.87
N ASP A 86 -12.70 4.88 2.62
CA ASP A 86 -14.01 4.41 3.09
C ASP A 86 -13.97 3.01 3.76
N ASN A 87 -13.01 2.80 4.67
CA ASN A 87 -12.73 1.54 5.38
C ASN A 87 -12.37 0.34 4.48
N ILE A 88 -12.01 0.60 3.23
CA ILE A 88 -11.52 -0.41 2.31
C ILE A 88 -10.03 -0.17 2.05
N ARG A 89 -9.24 -1.19 2.36
CA ARG A 89 -7.80 -1.22 2.12
C ARG A 89 -7.52 -1.85 0.75
N LYS A 90 -6.68 -1.16 -0.04
CA LYS A 90 -6.01 -1.72 -1.21
C LYS A 90 -4.51 -1.74 -0.95
N VAL A 91 -3.91 -2.92 -1.01
CA VAL A 91 -2.47 -3.11 -0.87
C VAL A 91 -1.93 -3.66 -2.18
N VAL A 92 -0.85 -3.07 -2.68
CA VAL A 92 -0.06 -3.63 -3.78
C VAL A 92 1.34 -3.88 -3.26
N ILE A 93 1.78 -5.12 -3.36
CA ILE A 93 3.11 -5.54 -2.99
C ILE A 93 3.80 -6.23 -4.16
N THR A 94 5.12 -6.23 -4.15
CA THR A 94 5.95 -6.99 -5.09
C THR A 94 7.04 -7.75 -4.36
N ARG A 95 7.47 -8.87 -4.94
CA ARG A 95 8.69 -9.59 -4.55
C ARG A 95 9.25 -10.35 -5.75
N ASN A 96 10.49 -10.82 -5.64
CA ASN A 96 11.05 -11.74 -6.63
C ASN A 96 10.23 -13.04 -6.70
N MET A 97 10.16 -13.62 -7.91
CA MET A 97 9.42 -14.87 -8.11
C MET A 97 10.00 -16.03 -7.31
N THR A 98 11.33 -16.07 -7.18
CA THR A 98 12.06 -17.06 -6.38
C THR A 98 12.91 -16.37 -5.32
N ILE A 99 13.10 -17.06 -4.20
CA ILE A 99 13.99 -16.67 -3.10
C ILE A 99 14.84 -17.92 -2.82
N ASP A 100 16.14 -17.73 -2.59
CA ASP A 100 17.07 -18.82 -2.26
C ASP A 100 16.93 -19.26 -0.80
N ASP A 101 15.71 -19.68 -0.45
CA ASP A 101 15.32 -20.20 0.85
C ASP A 101 14.01 -20.99 0.65
N SER A 102 14.03 -22.27 1.00
CA SER A 102 12.92 -23.21 0.74
C SER A 102 11.66 -22.93 1.56
N ARG A 103 11.73 -22.03 2.55
CA ARG A 103 10.58 -21.62 3.36
C ARG A 103 9.65 -20.67 2.62
N TYR A 104 10.09 -20.08 1.51
CA TYR A 104 9.27 -19.21 0.68
C TYR A 104 8.69 -19.97 -0.49
N TYR A 105 7.47 -19.61 -0.89
CA TYR A 105 6.90 -20.13 -2.12
C TYR A 105 7.63 -19.57 -3.35
N SER A 106 7.98 -20.46 -4.29
CA SER A 106 8.56 -20.09 -5.58
C SER A 106 7.46 -20.02 -6.65
N PHE A 107 7.28 -18.85 -7.22
CA PHE A 107 6.42 -18.63 -8.38
C PHE A 107 7.16 -18.99 -9.66
N SER A 108 6.43 -19.42 -10.69
CA SER A 108 6.97 -19.71 -12.03
C SER A 108 5.99 -19.25 -13.11
N PHE A 109 6.50 -18.71 -14.21
CA PHE A 109 5.69 -18.25 -15.34
C PHE A 109 4.85 -19.36 -15.98
N ASP A 110 5.27 -20.62 -15.83
CA ASP A 110 4.55 -21.79 -16.35
C ASP A 110 3.38 -22.22 -15.44
N GLN A 111 3.23 -21.61 -14.25
CA GLN A 111 2.14 -21.91 -13.35
C GLN A 111 0.83 -21.36 -13.88
N THR A 112 -0.12 -22.24 -14.18
CA THR A 112 -1.49 -21.88 -14.57
C THR A 112 -2.46 -21.87 -13.39
N ARG A 113 -2.09 -22.53 -12.29
CA ARG A 113 -2.92 -22.69 -11.09
C ARG A 113 -2.05 -22.64 -9.84
N ILE A 114 -2.43 -21.82 -8.87
CA ILE A 114 -1.77 -21.75 -7.56
C ILE A 114 -2.79 -22.10 -6.48
N PRO A 115 -2.64 -23.25 -5.78
CA PRO A 115 -3.46 -23.53 -4.62
C PRO A 115 -3.15 -22.50 -3.53
N VAL A 116 -4.19 -22.02 -2.87
CA VAL A 116 -4.06 -21.06 -1.79
C VAL A 116 -4.91 -21.48 -0.60
N ILE A 117 -4.44 -21.15 0.60
CA ILE A 117 -5.27 -21.04 1.79
C ILE A 117 -5.38 -19.57 2.16
N PHE A 118 -6.45 -19.19 2.81
CA PHE A 118 -6.64 -17.82 3.22
C PHE A 118 -7.55 -17.72 4.43
N ALA A 119 -7.23 -16.75 5.29
CA ALA A 119 -7.99 -16.46 6.50
C ALA A 119 -7.98 -14.96 6.78
N PHE A 120 -8.87 -14.50 7.65
CA PHE A 120 -8.81 -13.15 8.20
C PHE A 120 -8.97 -13.19 9.72
N GLY A 121 -8.94 -12.04 10.38
CA GLY A 121 -9.29 -11.96 11.78
C GLY A 121 -9.38 -10.52 12.25
N VAL A 122 -10.10 -10.31 13.35
CA VAL A 122 -10.40 -8.96 13.88
C VAL A 122 -9.44 -8.52 14.98
N ASN A 123 -8.71 -9.46 15.59
CA ASN A 123 -7.72 -9.17 16.61
C ASN A 123 -6.32 -9.17 15.99
N PRO A 124 -5.41 -8.26 16.35
CA PRO A 124 -4.09 -8.16 15.73
C PRO A 124 -3.18 -9.39 15.97
N GLN A 125 -3.55 -10.28 16.90
CA GLN A 125 -2.84 -11.53 17.14
C GLN A 125 -3.23 -12.61 16.10
N LEU A 126 -2.23 -13.34 15.60
CA LEU A 126 -2.43 -14.47 14.67
C LEU A 126 -2.79 -15.80 15.35
N ASN A 127 -3.05 -15.78 16.65
CA ASN A 127 -3.33 -16.99 17.42
C ASN A 127 -4.68 -17.62 17.09
N GLN A 128 -5.62 -16.84 16.57
CA GLN A 128 -6.93 -17.31 16.16
C GLN A 128 -7.51 -16.41 15.06
N HIS A 129 -7.86 -17.03 13.94
CA HIS A 129 -8.75 -16.47 12.93
C HIS A 129 -10.21 -16.65 13.39
N LEU A 130 -11.16 -15.88 12.88
CA LEU A 130 -12.58 -16.05 13.27
C LEU A 130 -13.13 -17.44 12.88
N ASP A 131 -14.15 -17.93 13.56
CA ASP A 131 -14.72 -19.23 13.18
C ASP A 131 -15.37 -19.16 11.78
N ASN A 132 -15.11 -20.16 10.93
CA ASN A 132 -15.52 -20.27 9.52
C ASN A 132 -14.86 -19.30 8.53
N ASP A 133 -13.79 -18.63 8.92
CA ASP A 133 -13.09 -17.68 8.05
C ASP A 133 -11.77 -18.20 7.48
N ALA A 134 -11.46 -19.49 7.64
CA ALA A 134 -10.34 -20.14 6.97
C ALA A 134 -10.88 -21.00 5.81
N GLN A 135 -10.36 -20.76 4.60
CA GLN A 135 -10.78 -21.46 3.40
C GLN A 135 -9.57 -21.78 2.51
N SER A 136 -9.77 -22.71 1.58
CA SER A 136 -8.81 -22.97 0.50
C SER A 136 -9.43 -22.70 -0.86
N GLY A 137 -8.59 -22.43 -1.85
CA GLY A 137 -9.03 -22.17 -3.22
C GLY A 137 -7.90 -22.31 -4.22
N THR A 138 -8.14 -21.82 -5.44
CA THR A 138 -7.14 -21.83 -6.50
C THR A 138 -7.16 -20.49 -7.22
N LEU A 139 -6.00 -19.85 -7.28
CA LEU A 139 -5.76 -18.75 -8.21
C LEU A 139 -5.51 -19.34 -9.59
N ASN A 140 -6.36 -19.01 -10.55
CA ASN A 140 -6.10 -19.31 -11.95
C ASN A 140 -5.27 -18.16 -12.53
N MET A 141 -4.10 -18.51 -13.05
CA MET A 141 -3.18 -17.57 -13.67
C MET A 141 -3.57 -17.45 -15.13
N ASN A 142 -4.13 -16.31 -15.50
CA ASN A 142 -4.31 -15.97 -16.90
C ASN A 142 -2.92 -15.55 -17.38
N GLY A 143 -2.24 -16.39 -18.16
CA GLY A 143 -0.89 -16.10 -18.64
C GLY A 143 -0.83 -14.70 -19.25
N THR A 144 -0.08 -13.79 -18.63
CA THR A 144 0.23 -12.48 -19.20
C THR A 144 1.72 -12.45 -19.49
N SER A 145 2.08 -12.91 -20.68
CA SER A 145 3.29 -12.47 -21.34
C SER A 145 3.08 -11.03 -21.80
N THR A 146 3.65 -10.06 -21.08
CA THR A 146 4.13 -8.86 -21.76
C THR A 146 5.56 -9.14 -22.20
N GLU A 147 5.70 -9.95 -23.26
CA GLU A 147 6.95 -9.98 -24.01
C GLU A 147 7.05 -8.67 -24.78
N ASN A 148 8.04 -7.88 -24.40
CA ASN A 148 8.56 -6.81 -25.23
C ASN A 148 9.39 -7.49 -26.34
N SER A 149 8.74 -8.07 -27.35
CA SER A 149 9.45 -8.67 -28.48
C SER A 149 10.00 -7.55 -29.37
N SER A 150 11.32 -7.55 -29.54
CA SER A 150 11.99 -6.66 -30.46
C SER A 150 11.57 -6.99 -31.89
N GLY A 151 11.13 -5.98 -32.66
CA GLY A 151 11.04 -6.06 -34.11
C GLY A 151 9.64 -5.83 -34.67
N GLY A 152 9.17 -4.58 -34.63
CA GLY A 152 7.98 -4.15 -35.33
C GLY A 152 7.72 -2.68 -35.03
N SER A 153 7.87 -1.83 -36.04
CA SER A 153 7.71 -0.38 -35.93
C SER A 153 6.22 0.00 -35.81
N ASP A 154 5.59 -0.37 -34.72
CA ASP A 154 4.25 0.12 -34.38
C ASP A 154 4.38 1.17 -33.29
N LYS A 155 4.11 2.41 -33.71
CA LYS A 155 4.17 3.60 -32.88
C LYS A 155 3.23 3.42 -31.69
N LEU A 156 3.82 3.29 -30.50
CA LEU A 156 3.08 3.42 -29.24
C LEU A 156 2.33 4.75 -29.25
N SER A 157 1.02 4.67 -29.00
CA SER A 157 0.17 5.84 -28.83
C SER A 157 0.74 6.70 -27.71
N ILE A 158 0.90 8.01 -27.96
CA ILE A 158 1.38 9.01 -26.98
C ILE A 158 0.57 8.95 -25.66
N VAL A 159 -0.65 8.40 -25.70
CA VAL A 159 -1.54 8.23 -24.54
C VAL A 159 -1.07 7.12 -23.59
N GLU A 160 -0.39 6.07 -24.07
CA GLU A 160 0.05 4.95 -23.23
C GLU A 160 1.41 5.20 -22.55
N MET A 161 2.31 5.96 -23.18
CA MET A 161 3.57 6.37 -22.53
C MET A 161 3.37 7.36 -21.38
N THR A 162 2.28 8.15 -21.39
CA THR A 162 1.98 9.08 -20.28
C THR A 162 1.50 8.35 -19.03
N MET A 163 0.85 7.20 -19.14
CA MET A 163 0.36 6.46 -17.96
C MET A 163 1.50 5.80 -17.16
N ILE A 164 2.59 5.41 -17.82
CA ILE A 164 3.75 4.80 -17.15
C ILE A 164 4.62 5.86 -16.46
N LEU A 165 4.71 7.09 -16.99
CA LEU A 165 5.43 8.19 -16.31
C LEU A 165 4.64 8.86 -15.18
N LEU A 166 3.30 8.82 -15.20
CA LEU A 166 2.48 9.42 -14.14
C LEU A 166 2.45 8.60 -12.84
N GLY A 167 2.77 7.30 -12.89
CA GLY A 167 2.82 6.42 -11.70
C GLY A 167 4.00 6.68 -10.76
N VAL A 168 5.11 7.23 -11.25
CA VAL A 168 6.31 7.52 -10.43
C VAL A 168 6.52 9.03 -10.23
N GLY A 169 6.08 9.87 -11.19
CA GLY A 169 6.31 11.32 -11.15
C GLY A 169 5.41 12.12 -10.20
N VAL A 170 4.15 11.71 -10.00
CA VAL A 170 3.20 12.47 -9.17
C VAL A 170 3.49 12.31 -7.67
N LEU A 171 4.06 11.18 -7.26
CA LEU A 171 4.42 10.94 -5.86
C LEU A 171 5.58 11.83 -5.39
N MET A 172 6.54 12.14 -6.26
CA MET A 172 7.67 13.01 -5.91
C MET A 172 7.26 14.50 -5.80
N ALA A 173 6.30 14.95 -6.59
CA ALA A 173 5.80 16.33 -6.50
C ALA A 173 4.95 16.58 -5.24
N ALA A 174 4.17 15.59 -4.80
CA ALA A 174 3.38 15.69 -3.57
C ALA A 174 4.25 15.73 -2.31
N ILE A 175 5.35 14.98 -2.27
CA ILE A 175 6.27 14.96 -1.11
C ILE A 175 7.03 16.30 -0.97
N VAL A 176 7.44 16.93 -2.08
CA VAL A 176 8.12 18.23 -2.04
C VAL A 176 7.19 19.37 -1.64
N LEU A 177 5.92 19.34 -2.06
CA LEU A 177 4.93 20.36 -1.69
C LEU A 177 4.52 20.28 -0.21
N ILE A 178 4.40 19.07 0.34
CA ILE A 178 4.08 18.87 1.77
C ILE A 178 5.27 19.31 2.64
N TRP A 179 6.50 18.99 2.26
CA TRP A 179 7.69 19.43 3.00
C TRP A 179 7.92 20.95 2.91
N GLY A 180 7.63 21.57 1.76
CA GLY A 180 7.66 23.04 1.61
C GLY A 180 6.59 23.75 2.44
N TYR A 181 5.38 23.19 2.54
CA TYR A 181 4.29 23.76 3.33
C TYR A 181 4.54 23.66 4.84
N MET A 182 5.15 22.56 5.31
CA MET A 182 5.47 22.38 6.73
C MET A 182 6.65 23.24 7.21
N ASN A 183 7.61 23.55 6.32
CA ASN A 183 8.77 24.39 6.65
C ASN A 183 8.52 25.91 6.47
N GLY A 184 7.44 26.31 5.79
CA GLY A 184 7.09 27.71 5.53
C GLY A 184 6.30 28.43 6.64
N VAL A 185 5.90 27.75 7.72
CA VAL A 185 5.03 28.33 8.77
C VAL A 185 5.82 29.04 9.88
N LYS A 186 7.16 29.10 9.83
CA LYS A 186 7.93 29.91 10.79
C LYS A 186 8.19 31.32 10.23
N HIS A 187 7.59 32.29 10.93
CA HIS A 187 7.74 33.75 10.80
C HIS A 187 6.84 34.49 9.80
N ARG A 188 5.58 34.72 10.18
CA ARG A 188 4.98 36.06 10.02
C ARG A 188 4.27 36.47 11.30
N GLY A 189 4.89 37.44 11.97
CA GLY A 189 4.38 38.08 13.17
C GLY A 189 3.04 38.77 12.91
N ASN A 190 2.25 38.80 13.97
CA ASN A 190 0.91 39.33 14.07
C ASN A 190 0.96 40.87 13.98
N VAL A 191 0.47 41.46 12.88
CA VAL A 191 0.17 42.91 12.82
C VAL A 191 -1.15 43.12 12.10
N SER A 192 -2.13 43.65 12.84
CA SER A 192 -3.32 44.38 12.38
C SER A 192 -4.36 44.31 13.53
N LYS A 193 -5.03 45.36 14.00
CA LYS A 193 -5.42 46.67 13.46
C LYS A 193 -5.99 47.47 14.64
N ARG A 194 -5.98 48.81 14.60
CA ARG A 194 -7.18 49.61 14.91
C ARG A 194 -7.02 51.05 14.42
N ASP A 195 -8.09 51.49 13.79
CA ASP A 195 -8.24 52.71 13.02
C ASP A 195 -8.44 53.97 13.87
N HIS A 196 -7.89 55.07 13.35
CA HIS A 196 -8.48 56.40 13.19
C HIS A 196 -9.71 56.79 14.06
N LEU A 197 -9.52 57.78 14.95
CA LEU A 197 -10.56 58.73 15.39
C LEU A 197 -9.99 60.15 15.34
N LYS A 198 -10.70 61.03 14.63
CA LYS A 198 -10.46 62.48 14.44
C LYS A 198 -10.82 63.28 15.70
N GLY A 199 -10.23 64.47 15.88
CA GLY A 199 -10.81 65.54 16.69
C GLY A 199 -9.85 66.68 17.06
N GLU A 200 -10.07 67.87 16.50
CA GLU A 200 -9.30 69.11 16.60
C GLU A 200 -9.45 69.92 17.92
N LYS A 201 -8.42 70.77 18.14
CA LYS A 201 -8.42 72.17 18.68
C LYS A 201 -8.41 72.46 20.19
N GLY A 202 -7.36 73.20 20.58
CA GLY A 202 -7.30 74.14 21.70
C GLY A 202 -5.99 74.94 21.68
N GLN A 203 -6.04 76.23 21.33
CA GLN A 203 -4.92 77.21 21.31
C GLN A 203 -4.79 77.97 22.64
N SER A 204 -3.58 78.45 22.98
CA SER A 204 -3.24 79.78 23.61
C SER A 204 -1.83 79.70 24.26
N LEU A 205 -0.76 80.36 23.77
CA LEU A 205 -0.24 81.72 24.11
C LEU A 205 -0.05 81.91 25.64
N LEU A 206 1.12 82.28 26.22
CA LEU A 206 2.00 83.47 26.08
C LEU A 206 3.38 83.15 26.73
N LYS A 207 4.55 83.48 26.14
CA LYS A 207 5.39 84.70 26.28
C LYS A 207 5.82 85.10 27.70
N ASP A 208 7.15 85.14 27.86
CA ASP A 208 7.95 85.76 28.92
C ASP A 208 7.69 87.27 29.04
N GLU A 209 7.68 87.80 30.28
CA GLU A 209 8.28 89.09 30.68
C GLU A 209 8.65 89.03 32.18
N HIS A 210 9.90 89.41 32.48
CA HIS A 210 10.51 89.93 33.73
C HIS A 210 10.18 89.35 35.12
#